data_AF-A0AAW9H1W6-F1
#
_entry.id   AF-A0AAW9H1W6-F1
#
_cell.length_a   1.000
_cell.length_b   1.000
_cell.length_c   1.000
_cell.angle_alpha   90.00
_cell.angle_beta   90.00
_cell.angle_gamma   90.00
#
_symmetry.space_group_name_H-M   'P 1'
#
loop_
_entity.id
_entity.type
_entity.pdbx_description
1 polymer ?
#
loop_
_entity_poly.entity_id
_entity_poly.type
_entity_poly.pdbx_seq_one_letter_code
_entity_poly.pdbx_strand_id
1 'polypeptide(L)'
;MSGLADAEHTTPVRRLHPWSWLFVLLQHLRHFLLPLLALLVFGSRDGHRDHADHLVMLAVCSGLVAVSLLRYLTYQYRIGHDSLSIRSGWLERSLREIPFARIHNVVVHQSLLHRLFGVAEVRLESAGGTKPEAQMRVLRLDQALALEQQIRHRAPAGDTIAATDADAAPAAAPDSELLLALPTTEVLRQGLISNRGMVVLLTAFGATYHLFPERMISNAIEHYGRQLFGYATHLQLGWMAGAVTFAMMLATLLLLMRALSMGLALVQYHGFRLSESERRLTVERGLLTRLRSSVARRRIQAWTLHESVLQRLLRRRSLHIDTAVIQSHHGHGHDHALTELAPLATPAACDALLQRLLPQIAWPPAHWHGIATRHWWRLSLPALLLVPLLCVGLWPTLGAWAALLLLWLPWSAFKSWRQAQRMGYALEARYVAVRGGWWRRWWRLAELDKLQTLHLSRSPLDRWCGTATLWLDTAGARHGEPPLRMRLLPDAQARALYEQLGAALAQRRLRW
;
A
#
# COMPACT_ATOMS: atom_id res chain seq x y z
N MET A 1 -44.83 18.26 -2.34
CA MET A 1 -43.38 18.08 -2.08
C MET A 1 -43.01 18.36 -0.61
N SER A 2 -43.89 18.16 0.38
CA SER A 2 -43.55 18.31 1.82
C SER A 2 -43.48 16.98 2.59
N GLY A 3 -43.94 15.85 2.02
CA GLY A 3 -44.00 14.55 2.72
C GLY A 3 -42.71 13.72 2.73
N LEU A 4 -41.65 14.11 2.00
CA LEU A 4 -40.38 13.39 1.99
C LEU A 4 -39.39 13.87 3.07
N ALA A 5 -39.58 15.09 3.60
CA ALA A 5 -38.74 15.62 4.67
C ALA A 5 -39.07 15.00 6.04
N ASP A 6 -40.33 14.64 6.29
CA ASP A 6 -40.76 14.07 7.57
C ASP A 6 -40.38 12.59 7.75
N ALA A 7 -40.11 11.86 6.67
CA ALA A 7 -39.72 10.45 6.73
C ALA A 7 -38.25 10.26 7.19
N GLU A 8 -37.36 11.23 6.93
CA GLU A 8 -35.95 11.17 7.36
C GLU A 8 -35.77 11.27 8.89
N HIS A 9 -36.78 11.78 9.61
CA HIS A 9 -36.71 11.99 11.06
C HIS A 9 -36.99 10.74 11.92
N THR A 10 -37.38 9.61 11.32
CA THR A 10 -37.78 8.41 12.08
C THR A 10 -36.64 7.45 12.42
N THR A 11 -35.42 7.66 11.88
CA THR A 11 -34.28 6.79 12.19
C THR A 11 -33.61 7.19 13.52
N PRO A 12 -33.51 6.27 14.51
CA PRO A 12 -32.99 6.59 15.83
C PRO A 12 -31.52 7.00 15.76
N VAL A 13 -31.18 8.12 16.41
CA VAL A 13 -29.80 8.57 16.56
C VAL A 13 -29.04 7.55 17.38
N ARG A 14 -27.94 7.02 16.83
CA ARG A 14 -27.09 6.05 17.51
C ARG A 14 -25.82 6.74 17.99
N ARG A 15 -25.38 6.34 19.18
CA ARG A 15 -24.08 6.73 19.72
C ARG A 15 -23.06 5.65 19.37
N LEU A 16 -21.79 6.05 19.33
CA LEU A 16 -20.69 5.10 19.24
C LEU A 16 -20.68 4.17 20.46
N HIS A 17 -19.96 3.06 20.36
CA HIS A 17 -19.82 2.12 21.46
C HIS A 17 -19.23 2.81 22.71
N PRO A 18 -19.65 2.48 23.95
CA PRO A 18 -19.15 3.09 25.19
C PRO A 18 -17.63 3.06 25.36
N TRP A 19 -16.95 2.11 24.74
CA TRP A 19 -15.49 1.97 24.81
C TRP A 19 -14.74 2.85 23.81
N SER A 20 -15.43 3.65 23.00
CA SER A 20 -14.80 4.48 21.97
C SER A 20 -13.81 5.50 22.53
N TRP A 21 -14.08 6.05 23.72
CA TRP A 21 -13.16 6.99 24.37
C TRP A 21 -11.80 6.35 24.67
N LEU A 22 -11.76 5.05 25.02
CA LEU A 22 -10.52 4.32 25.29
C LEU A 22 -9.67 4.21 24.02
N PHE A 23 -10.28 3.89 22.87
CA PHE A 23 -9.57 3.80 21.59
C PHE A 23 -9.07 5.16 21.12
N VAL A 24 -9.84 6.22 21.40
CA VAL A 24 -9.42 7.59 21.15
C VAL A 24 -8.21 7.97 22.01
N LEU A 25 -8.29 7.66 23.29
CA LEU A 25 -7.22 7.89 24.25
C LEU A 25 -5.96 7.14 23.83
N LEU A 26 -6.06 5.85 23.52
CA LEU A 26 -4.93 5.03 23.09
C LEU A 26 -4.29 5.58 21.80
N GLN A 27 -5.12 6.06 20.87
CA GLN A 27 -4.62 6.70 19.65
C GLN A 27 -3.94 8.04 19.95
N HIS A 28 -4.39 8.84 20.89
CA HIS A 28 -3.67 10.06 21.26
C HIS A 28 -2.39 9.70 22.02
N LEU A 29 -2.46 8.74 22.95
CA LEU A 29 -1.33 8.28 23.76
C LEU A 29 -0.18 7.81 22.88
N ARG A 30 -0.40 7.07 21.78
CA ARG A 30 0.70 6.70 20.87
C ARG A 30 1.44 7.90 20.25
N HIS A 31 0.78 9.05 20.04
CA HIS A 31 1.45 10.24 19.50
C HIS A 31 2.19 11.01 20.60
N PHE A 32 1.68 10.95 21.84
CA PHE A 32 2.29 11.58 23.02
C PHE A 32 3.25 10.66 23.79
N LEU A 33 3.36 9.38 23.43
CA LEU A 33 4.17 8.38 24.11
C LEU A 33 5.64 8.79 24.14
N LEU A 34 6.17 9.21 22.98
CA LEU A 34 7.56 9.63 22.82
C LEU A 34 7.87 10.92 23.62
N PRO A 35 7.09 12.02 23.49
CA PRO A 35 7.26 13.20 24.33
C PRO A 35 7.17 12.90 25.84
N LEU A 36 6.23 12.06 26.25
CA LEU A 36 6.01 11.74 27.66
C LEU A 36 7.12 10.85 28.22
N LEU A 37 7.62 9.92 27.43
CA LEU A 37 8.76 9.08 27.80
C LEU A 37 10.07 9.89 27.80
N ALA A 38 10.22 10.84 26.88
CA ALA A 38 11.32 11.81 26.90
C ALA A 38 11.25 12.69 28.15
N LEU A 39 10.07 13.23 28.50
CA LEU A 39 9.89 13.98 29.75
C LEU A 39 10.22 13.12 30.98
N LEU A 40 9.79 11.85 31.00
CA LEU A 40 10.03 10.95 32.12
C LEU A 40 11.51 10.56 32.29
N VAL A 41 12.24 10.37 31.17
CA VAL A 41 13.65 9.96 31.17
C VAL A 41 14.61 11.16 31.29
N PHE A 42 14.27 12.30 30.67
CA PHE A 42 15.13 13.48 30.60
C PHE A 42 14.72 14.61 31.55
N GLY A 43 13.51 14.60 32.13
CA GLY A 43 13.09 15.57 33.14
C GLY A 43 13.94 15.49 34.42
N SER A 44 14.63 14.37 34.66
CA SER A 44 15.46 14.19 35.86
C SER A 44 16.90 14.72 35.74
N ARG A 45 17.21 15.61 34.78
CA ARG A 45 18.60 15.99 34.48
C ARG A 45 19.27 16.87 35.54
N ASP A 46 18.51 17.52 36.42
CA ASP A 46 19.04 18.40 37.48
C ASP A 46 18.94 17.84 38.92
N GLY A 47 18.67 16.54 39.09
CA GLY A 47 18.79 15.87 40.39
C GLY A 47 17.73 16.22 41.45
N HIS A 48 17.03 17.35 41.31
CA HIS A 48 15.75 17.62 41.97
C HIS A 48 14.62 17.25 41.00
N ARG A 49 13.95 16.12 41.26
CA ARG A 49 12.63 15.89 40.67
C ARG A 49 11.66 16.82 41.37
N ASP A 50 11.52 18.04 40.85
CA ASP A 50 10.53 18.96 41.37
C ASP A 50 9.13 18.35 41.20
N HIS A 51 8.27 18.51 42.20
CA HIS A 51 6.85 18.11 42.10
C HIS A 51 6.16 18.69 40.85
N ALA A 52 6.70 19.78 40.30
CA ALA A 52 6.28 20.41 39.05
C ALA A 52 6.27 19.45 37.84
N ASP A 53 7.29 18.60 37.64
CA ASP A 53 7.35 17.70 36.48
C ASP A 53 6.27 16.62 36.53
N HIS A 54 6.00 16.10 37.73
CA HIS A 54 4.92 15.15 37.96
C HIS A 54 3.54 15.80 37.75
N LEU A 55 3.38 17.05 38.17
CA LEU A 55 2.15 17.82 37.95
C LEU A 55 1.91 18.12 36.46
N VAL A 56 2.96 18.46 35.71
CA VAL A 56 2.89 18.67 34.25
C VAL A 56 2.51 17.38 33.53
N MET A 57 3.15 16.25 33.87
CA MET A 57 2.81 14.95 33.30
C MET A 57 1.36 14.56 33.61
N LEU A 58 0.91 14.78 34.84
CA LEU A 58 -0.47 14.48 35.26
C LEU A 58 -1.49 15.41 34.58
N ALA A 59 -1.16 16.69 34.39
CA ALA A 59 -1.97 17.66 33.65
C ALA A 59 -2.10 17.27 32.17
N VAL A 60 -1.02 16.83 31.52
CA VAL A 60 -1.04 16.36 30.13
C VAL A 60 -1.87 15.08 30.00
N CYS A 61 -1.67 14.10 30.88
CA CYS A 61 -2.44 12.85 30.90
C CYS A 61 -3.94 13.10 31.12
N SER A 62 -4.29 13.92 32.11
CA SER A 62 -5.70 14.25 32.43
C SER A 62 -6.37 15.06 31.31
N GLY A 63 -5.66 16.03 30.72
CA GLY A 63 -6.12 16.78 29.55
C GLY A 63 -6.42 15.86 28.37
N LEU A 64 -5.56 14.86 28.13
CA LEU A 64 -5.76 13.87 27.05
C LEU A 64 -7.01 13.00 27.27
N VAL A 65 -7.23 12.57 28.51
CA VAL A 65 -8.45 11.84 28.91
C VAL A 65 -9.69 12.71 28.70
N ALA A 66 -9.66 13.95 29.20
CA ALA A 66 -10.78 14.89 29.10
C ALA A 66 -11.17 15.15 27.64
N VAL A 67 -10.19 15.46 26.77
CA VAL A 67 -10.43 15.66 25.33
C VAL A 67 -11.01 14.40 24.68
N SER A 68 -10.51 13.22 25.05
CA SER A 68 -10.98 11.94 24.51
C SER A 68 -12.44 11.65 24.89
N LEU A 69 -12.81 11.95 26.15
CA LEU A 69 -14.15 11.78 26.67
C LEU A 69 -15.14 12.77 26.04
N LEU A 70 -14.76 14.04 25.94
CA LEU A 70 -15.59 15.06 25.28
C LEU A 70 -15.86 14.73 23.81
N ARG A 71 -14.84 14.22 23.10
CA ARG A 71 -15.01 13.82 21.70
C ARG A 71 -15.93 12.61 21.54
N TYR A 72 -15.91 11.68 22.51
CA TYR A 72 -16.85 10.58 22.54
C TYR A 72 -18.29 11.06 22.78
N LEU A 73 -18.50 11.94 23.76
CA LEU A 73 -19.83 12.45 24.13
C LEU A 73 -20.49 13.29 23.03
N THR A 74 -19.69 13.98 22.22
CA THR A 74 -20.18 14.86 21.13
C THR A 74 -20.38 14.14 19.80
N TYR A 75 -19.92 12.89 19.65
CA TYR A 75 -20.03 12.16 18.40
C TYR A 75 -21.33 11.37 18.30
N GLN A 76 -22.14 11.68 17.30
CA GLN A 76 -23.42 11.02 17.03
C GLN A 76 -23.49 10.64 15.54
N TYR A 77 -24.08 9.50 15.24
CA TYR A 77 -24.30 9.08 13.86
C TYR A 77 -25.74 8.59 13.67
N ARG A 78 -26.25 8.79 12.46
CA ARG A 78 -27.57 8.29 12.05
C ARG A 78 -27.45 7.70 10.65
N ILE A 79 -27.98 6.50 10.51
CA ILE A 79 -28.05 5.76 9.24
C ILE A 79 -29.42 6.06 8.67
N GLY A 80 -29.48 6.95 7.68
CA GLY A 80 -30.70 7.25 6.93
C GLY A 80 -30.95 6.21 5.83
N HIS A 81 -31.96 6.45 4.99
CA HIS A 81 -32.30 5.57 3.88
C HIS A 81 -31.25 5.65 2.75
N ASP A 82 -30.85 6.87 2.38
CA ASP A 82 -29.96 7.13 1.24
C ASP A 82 -28.62 7.79 1.64
N SER A 83 -28.50 8.24 2.90
CA SER A 83 -27.33 8.95 3.41
C SER A 83 -26.96 8.54 4.84
N LEU A 84 -25.66 8.63 5.14
CA LEU A 84 -25.10 8.53 6.48
C LEU A 84 -24.86 9.95 7.00
N SER A 85 -25.52 10.33 8.09
CA SER A 85 -25.29 11.61 8.76
C SER A 85 -24.41 11.43 10.00
N ILE A 86 -23.36 12.25 10.10
CA ILE A 86 -22.40 12.25 11.20
C ILE A 86 -22.36 13.64 11.79
N ARG A 87 -22.61 13.74 13.10
CA ARG A 87 -22.49 14.96 13.87
C ARG A 87 -21.30 14.84 14.83
N SER A 88 -20.42 15.85 14.82
CA SER A 88 -19.24 15.86 15.68
C SER A 88 -18.84 17.29 16.06
N GLY A 89 -18.07 17.41 17.14
CA GLY A 89 -17.48 18.67 17.59
C GLY A 89 -18.15 19.23 18.85
N TRP A 90 -17.33 19.89 19.67
CA TRP A 90 -17.75 20.52 20.92
C TRP A 90 -17.91 22.03 20.77
N LEU A 91 -16.85 22.73 20.32
CA LEU A 91 -16.89 24.16 20.02
C LEU A 91 -17.43 24.42 18.61
N GLU A 92 -16.83 23.79 17.61
CA GLU A 92 -17.28 23.87 16.22
C GLU A 92 -18.11 22.62 15.88
N ARG A 93 -19.44 22.80 15.81
CA ARG A 93 -20.38 21.71 15.52
C ARG A 93 -20.39 21.44 14.01
N SER A 94 -19.87 20.30 13.60
CA SER A 94 -19.86 19.84 12.21
C SER A 94 -20.93 18.77 12.00
N LEU A 95 -21.82 19.00 11.04
CA LEU A 95 -22.73 17.99 10.48
C LEU A 95 -22.22 17.62 9.09
N ARG A 96 -22.09 16.32 8.82
CA ARG A 96 -21.68 15.80 7.51
C ARG A 96 -22.68 14.76 7.06
N GLU A 97 -23.25 14.96 5.88
CA GLU A 97 -24.14 14.00 5.23
C GLU A 97 -23.41 13.37 4.05
N ILE A 98 -23.37 12.04 4.05
CA ILE A 98 -22.61 11.26 3.08
C ILE A 98 -23.60 10.31 2.40
N PRO A 99 -24.03 10.62 1.17
CA PRO A 99 -24.88 9.74 0.38
C PRO A 99 -24.20 8.38 0.16
N PHE A 100 -24.94 7.27 0.27
CA PHE A 100 -24.38 5.93 0.01
C PHE A 100 -23.83 5.80 -1.41
N ALA A 101 -24.40 6.53 -2.38
CA ALA A 101 -23.90 6.60 -3.74
C ALA A 101 -22.46 7.15 -3.84
N ARG A 102 -22.05 8.02 -2.90
CA ARG A 102 -20.67 8.54 -2.81
C ARG A 102 -19.72 7.61 -2.11
N ILE A 103 -20.19 6.61 -1.36
CA ILE A 103 -19.32 5.65 -0.67
C ILE A 103 -18.90 4.54 -1.63
N HIS A 104 -17.59 4.37 -1.81
CA HIS A 104 -17.02 3.55 -2.87
C HIS A 104 -16.31 2.31 -2.33
N ASN A 105 -15.45 2.51 -1.34
CA ASN A 105 -14.72 1.46 -0.64
C ASN A 105 -15.12 1.49 0.84
N VAL A 106 -15.36 0.30 1.39
CA VAL A 106 -15.64 0.09 2.81
C VAL A 106 -14.51 -0.76 3.35
N VAL A 107 -13.82 -0.23 4.35
CA VAL A 107 -12.72 -0.93 5.03
C VAL A 107 -13.10 -1.13 6.49
N VAL A 108 -13.20 -2.40 6.90
CA VAL A 108 -13.44 -2.79 8.29
C VAL A 108 -12.11 -3.19 8.92
N HIS A 109 -11.77 -2.55 10.02
CA HIS A 109 -10.51 -2.69 10.72
C HIS A 109 -10.73 -3.16 12.16
N GLN A 110 -10.25 -4.35 12.47
CA GLN A 110 -10.39 -4.99 13.76
C GLN A 110 -9.02 -5.35 14.34
N SER A 111 -8.46 -4.46 15.17
CA SER A 111 -7.26 -4.73 15.96
C SER A 111 -7.50 -5.80 17.04
N LEU A 112 -6.43 -6.27 17.69
CA LEU A 112 -6.56 -7.21 18.83
C LEU A 112 -7.47 -6.66 19.93
N LEU A 113 -7.33 -5.38 20.26
CA LEU A 113 -8.17 -4.72 21.25
C LEU A 113 -9.62 -4.65 20.76
N HIS A 114 -9.85 -4.30 19.48
CA HIS A 114 -11.19 -4.33 18.89
C HIS A 114 -11.82 -5.74 19.00
N ARG A 115 -11.03 -6.80 18.77
CA ARG A 115 -11.48 -8.20 18.87
C ARG A 115 -11.83 -8.60 20.30
N LEU A 116 -11.04 -8.18 21.29
CA LEU A 116 -11.32 -8.43 22.70
C LEU A 116 -12.65 -7.80 23.16
N PHE A 117 -12.95 -6.60 22.65
CA PHE A 117 -14.17 -5.87 22.99
C PHE A 117 -15.35 -6.09 22.01
N GLY A 118 -15.23 -7.00 21.04
CA GLY A 118 -16.30 -7.29 20.07
C GLY A 118 -16.68 -6.13 19.14
N VAL A 119 -15.76 -5.20 18.91
CA VAL A 119 -15.97 -3.99 18.11
C VAL A 119 -15.12 -4.00 16.84
N ALA A 120 -15.38 -3.07 15.93
CA ALA A 120 -14.61 -2.82 14.73
C ALA A 120 -14.67 -1.34 14.33
N GLU A 121 -13.64 -0.87 13.65
CA GLU A 121 -13.59 0.45 13.05
C GLU A 121 -14.01 0.34 11.57
N VAL A 122 -14.93 1.17 11.12
CA VAL A 122 -15.38 1.22 9.72
C VAL A 122 -14.91 2.52 9.08
N ARG A 123 -14.22 2.41 7.96
CA ARG A 123 -13.77 3.53 7.13
C ARG A 123 -14.50 3.51 5.80
N LEU A 124 -15.09 4.64 5.45
CA LEU A 124 -15.86 4.86 4.25
C LEU A 124 -15.08 5.84 3.37
N GLU A 125 -14.69 5.38 2.19
CA GLU A 125 -13.92 6.18 1.23
C GLU A 125 -14.79 6.59 0.05
N SER A 126 -14.69 7.86 -0.36
CA SER A 126 -15.41 8.45 -1.49
C SER A 126 -14.59 8.48 -2.78
N ALA A 127 -15.24 8.68 -3.93
CA ALA A 127 -14.54 9.16 -5.11
C ALA A 127 -14.05 10.61 -4.93
N GLY A 128 -12.79 10.87 -5.27
CA GLY A 128 -12.26 12.23 -5.44
C GLY A 128 -11.87 12.97 -4.15
N GLY A 129 -12.04 12.36 -2.97
CA GLY A 129 -11.61 12.94 -1.69
C GLY A 129 -10.24 12.45 -1.25
N THR A 130 -9.38 13.36 -0.76
CA THR A 130 -8.07 13.03 -0.20
C THR A 130 -8.15 12.44 1.22
N LYS A 131 -9.25 12.65 1.95
CA LYS A 131 -9.50 12.11 3.29
C LYS A 131 -10.68 11.12 3.23
N PRO A 132 -10.71 10.07 4.08
CA PRO A 132 -11.89 9.22 4.20
C PRO A 132 -13.11 10.10 4.49
N GLU A 133 -14.18 9.90 3.72
CA GLU A 133 -15.40 10.73 3.81
C GLU A 133 -16.02 10.58 5.20
N ALA A 134 -15.95 9.36 5.74
CA ALA A 134 -16.24 9.06 7.13
C ALA A 134 -15.32 7.98 7.71
N GLN A 135 -14.95 8.18 8.97
CA GLN A 135 -14.28 7.17 9.80
C GLN A 135 -15.10 6.98 11.08
N MET A 136 -15.79 5.85 11.16
CA MET A 136 -16.59 5.48 12.29
C MET A 136 -15.76 4.57 13.20
N ARG A 137 -15.21 5.17 14.26
CA ARG A 137 -14.06 4.59 14.98
C ARG A 137 -14.35 3.30 15.72
N VAL A 138 -15.59 3.07 16.18
CA VAL A 138 -15.95 1.86 16.93
C VAL A 138 -17.45 1.56 16.82
N LEU A 139 -17.78 0.54 16.03
CA LEU A 139 -19.09 -0.09 15.97
C LEU A 139 -18.99 -1.50 16.54
N ARG A 140 -20.10 -2.06 17.04
CA ARG A 140 -20.16 -3.51 17.27
C ARG A 140 -19.89 -4.24 15.96
N LEU A 141 -19.19 -5.38 16.02
CA LEU A 141 -18.81 -6.11 14.81
C LEU A 141 -20.02 -6.42 13.92
N ASP A 142 -21.12 -6.88 14.50
CA ASP A 142 -22.35 -7.20 13.75
C ASP A 142 -22.95 -5.96 13.08
N GLN A 143 -22.88 -4.81 13.74
CA GLN A 143 -23.34 -3.54 13.17
C GLN A 143 -22.42 -3.04 12.05
N ALA A 144 -21.10 -3.26 12.18
CA ALA A 144 -20.13 -2.92 11.15
C ALA A 144 -20.33 -3.79 9.90
N LEU A 145 -20.54 -5.09 10.06
CA LEU A 145 -20.83 -6.02 8.97
C LEU A 145 -22.20 -5.74 8.36
N ALA A 146 -23.23 -5.45 9.17
CA ALA A 146 -24.55 -5.05 8.68
C ALA A 146 -24.48 -3.73 7.91
N LEU A 147 -23.68 -2.75 8.35
CA LEU A 147 -23.47 -1.50 7.63
C LEU A 147 -22.74 -1.74 6.31
N GLU A 148 -21.71 -2.59 6.28
CA GLU A 148 -21.03 -3.00 5.05
C GLU A 148 -22.03 -3.64 4.07
N GLN A 149 -22.85 -4.58 4.53
CA GLN A 149 -23.91 -5.22 3.73
C GLN A 149 -24.95 -4.21 3.23
N GLN A 150 -25.42 -3.30 4.08
CA GLN A 150 -26.39 -2.27 3.68
C GLN A 150 -25.84 -1.31 2.64
N ILE A 151 -24.59 -0.84 2.81
CA ILE A 151 -23.91 -0.02 1.81
C ILE A 151 -23.70 -0.84 0.52
N ARG A 152 -23.47 -2.15 0.64
CA ARG A 152 -23.33 -3.05 -0.51
C ARG A 152 -24.62 -3.14 -1.32
N HIS A 153 -25.75 -3.36 -0.66
CA HIS A 153 -27.05 -3.50 -1.32
C HIS A 153 -27.63 -2.18 -1.83
N ARG A 154 -27.31 -1.03 -1.20
CA ARG A 154 -27.85 0.30 -1.56
C ARG A 154 -26.94 1.15 -2.45
N ALA A 155 -25.67 0.82 -2.59
CA ALA A 155 -24.82 1.48 -3.60
C ALA A 155 -25.39 1.15 -5.00
N PRO A 156 -25.65 2.15 -5.86
CA PRO A 156 -26.42 1.93 -7.07
C PRO A 156 -25.72 0.93 -8.00
N ALA A 157 -26.28 -0.27 -8.06
CA ALA A 157 -26.42 -1.00 -9.31
C ALA A 157 -27.43 -0.20 -10.14
N GLY A 158 -27.01 0.25 -11.33
CA GLY A 158 -27.98 0.77 -12.29
C GLY A 158 -29.03 -0.32 -12.56
N ASP A 159 -30.30 0.12 -12.51
CA ASP A 159 -31.53 -0.56 -12.91
C ASP A 159 -31.77 -1.96 -12.36
N THR A 160 -32.54 -2.07 -11.27
CA THR A 160 -33.88 -2.70 -11.29
C THR A 160 -34.64 -2.36 -10.01
N ILE A 161 -35.87 -1.86 -10.15
CA ILE A 161 -36.85 -1.69 -9.08
C ILE A 161 -37.61 -3.02 -8.95
N ALA A 162 -37.63 -3.62 -7.75
CA ALA A 162 -38.77 -4.40 -7.24
C ALA A 162 -38.64 -4.64 -5.73
N ALA A 163 -39.61 -4.08 -4.99
CA ALA A 163 -40.15 -4.44 -3.68
C ALA A 163 -40.32 -5.98 -3.49
N THR A 164 -40.43 -6.62 -2.32
CA THR A 164 -40.51 -6.33 -0.87
C THR A 164 -40.48 -7.71 -0.19
N ASP A 165 -39.81 -7.87 0.96
CA ASP A 165 -40.37 -8.42 2.23
C ASP A 165 -39.28 -8.79 3.24
N ALA A 166 -39.56 -8.41 4.48
CA ALA A 166 -38.79 -8.72 5.68
C ALA A 166 -39.31 -10.03 6.28
N ASP A 167 -38.40 -10.93 6.66
CA ASP A 167 -38.24 -11.52 8.01
C ASP A 167 -37.43 -12.83 7.90
N ALA A 168 -36.26 -12.93 8.54
CA ALA A 168 -35.62 -14.17 9.04
C ALA A 168 -34.18 -13.94 9.53
N ALA A 169 -33.84 -14.64 10.61
CA ALA A 169 -32.66 -14.58 11.46
C ALA A 169 -31.27 -14.69 10.77
N PRO A 170 -30.18 -14.20 11.43
CA PRO A 170 -28.84 -14.16 10.85
C PRO A 170 -28.13 -15.51 10.97
N ALA A 171 -28.21 -16.33 9.92
CA ALA A 171 -27.38 -17.51 9.74
C ALA A 171 -26.76 -17.49 8.33
N ALA A 172 -25.42 -17.47 8.29
CA ALA A 172 -24.53 -17.70 7.15
C ALA A 172 -24.88 -16.99 5.82
N ALA A 173 -24.05 -16.01 5.45
CA ALA A 173 -24.11 -15.32 4.16
C ALA A 173 -24.20 -16.30 2.96
N PRO A 174 -25.19 -16.16 2.06
CA PRO A 174 -25.22 -16.90 0.80
C PRO A 174 -24.23 -16.27 -0.22
N ASP A 175 -23.61 -17.12 -1.04
CA ASP A 175 -22.89 -16.85 -2.30
C ASP A 175 -21.68 -15.89 -2.28
N SER A 176 -20.70 -16.13 -1.41
CA SER A 176 -19.33 -15.60 -1.62
C SER A 176 -18.43 -16.69 -2.20
N GLU A 177 -17.98 -16.54 -3.44
CA GLU A 177 -17.07 -17.51 -4.05
C GLU A 177 -15.62 -17.18 -3.71
N LEU A 178 -14.90 -18.17 -3.18
CA LEU A 178 -13.49 -18.03 -2.82
C LEU A 178 -12.62 -18.10 -4.09
N LEU A 179 -11.98 -16.99 -4.45
CA LEU A 179 -11.10 -16.91 -5.61
C LEU A 179 -9.67 -17.35 -5.29
N LEU A 180 -9.14 -16.96 -4.13
CA LEU A 180 -7.78 -17.29 -3.72
C LEU A 180 -7.68 -17.30 -2.19
N ALA A 181 -7.07 -18.34 -1.64
CA ALA A 181 -6.64 -18.37 -0.25
C ALA A 181 -5.13 -18.65 -0.20
N LEU A 182 -4.39 -17.88 0.61
CA LEU A 182 -2.97 -18.16 0.80
C LEU A 182 -2.79 -19.09 2.01
N PRO A 183 -2.17 -20.27 1.83
CA PRO A 183 -1.76 -21.09 2.95
C PRO A 183 -0.63 -20.39 3.73
N THR A 184 -0.47 -20.76 5.00
CA THR A 184 0.58 -20.21 5.88
C THR A 184 1.99 -20.36 5.31
N THR A 185 2.23 -21.43 4.53
CA THR A 185 3.50 -21.66 3.83
C THR A 185 3.79 -20.60 2.75
N GLU A 186 2.78 -20.16 2.00
CA GLU A 186 2.93 -19.06 1.03
C GLU A 186 3.09 -17.71 1.73
N VAL A 187 2.46 -17.52 2.89
CA VAL A 187 2.67 -16.32 3.71
C VAL A 187 4.11 -16.24 4.22
N LEU A 188 4.68 -17.36 4.69
CA LEU A 188 6.09 -17.44 5.08
C LEU A 188 7.03 -17.19 3.89
N ARG A 189 6.74 -17.77 2.71
CA ARG A 189 7.50 -17.49 1.48
C ARG A 189 7.44 -16.02 1.10
N GLN A 190 6.28 -15.37 1.24
CA GLN A 190 6.13 -13.95 1.00
C GLN A 190 7.01 -13.12 1.95
N GLY A 191 7.10 -13.52 3.23
CA GLY A 191 7.99 -12.91 4.20
C GLY A 191 9.48 -13.09 3.89
N LEU A 192 9.88 -14.27 3.41
CA LEU A 192 11.26 -14.55 2.97
C LEU A 192 11.67 -13.67 1.79
N ILE A 193 10.78 -13.53 0.80
CA ILE A 193 10.98 -12.71 -0.40
C ILE A 193 10.95 -11.21 -0.07
N SER A 194 10.08 -10.82 0.87
CA SER A 194 9.90 -9.44 1.32
C SER A 194 11.11 -8.94 2.09
N ASN A 195 11.46 -7.67 1.89
CA ASN A 195 12.50 -6.97 2.67
C ASN A 195 11.90 -6.07 3.77
N ARG A 196 10.64 -6.31 4.18
CA ARG A 196 9.97 -5.53 5.23
C ARG A 196 10.73 -5.54 6.56
N GLY A 197 11.32 -6.68 6.94
CA GLY A 197 12.16 -6.75 8.14
C GLY A 197 13.34 -5.77 8.12
N MET A 198 13.98 -5.58 6.96
CA MET A 198 15.07 -4.62 6.78
C MET A 198 14.59 -3.17 6.89
N VAL A 199 13.42 -2.85 6.32
CA VAL A 199 12.82 -1.51 6.43
C VAL A 199 12.50 -1.18 7.90
N VAL A 200 11.90 -2.13 8.63
CA VAL A 200 11.61 -1.95 10.06
C VAL A 200 12.91 -1.76 10.85
N LEU A 201 13.93 -2.58 10.60
CA LEU A 201 15.21 -2.46 11.27
C LEU A 201 15.90 -1.12 10.99
N LEU A 202 15.94 -0.69 9.72
CA LEU A 202 16.54 0.59 9.33
C LEU A 202 15.77 1.77 9.93
N THR A 203 14.44 1.69 9.98
CA THR A 203 13.59 2.71 10.60
C THR A 203 13.83 2.76 12.11
N ALA A 204 13.89 1.59 12.77
CA ALA A 204 14.17 1.50 14.19
C ALA A 204 15.57 2.05 14.51
N PHE A 205 16.58 1.70 13.72
CA PHE A 205 17.94 2.21 13.84
C PHE A 205 17.97 3.73 13.66
N GLY A 206 17.39 4.26 12.58
CA GLY A 206 17.31 5.71 12.36
C GLY A 206 16.58 6.44 13.48
N ALA A 207 15.46 5.90 13.95
CA ALA A 207 14.75 6.45 15.10
C ALA A 207 15.62 6.43 16.36
N THR A 208 16.37 5.35 16.62
CA THR A 208 17.31 5.29 17.75
C THR A 208 18.35 6.41 17.67
N TYR A 209 18.94 6.65 16.50
CA TYR A 209 19.91 7.75 16.32
C TYR A 209 19.32 9.14 16.53
N HIS A 210 18.04 9.34 16.18
CA HIS A 210 17.37 10.62 16.39
C HIS A 210 16.85 10.82 17.81
N LEU A 211 16.45 9.74 18.50
CA LEU A 211 15.78 9.79 19.79
C LEU A 211 16.76 9.72 20.97
N PHE A 212 17.92 9.08 20.79
CA PHE A 212 18.89 8.90 21.87
C PHE A 212 20.12 9.80 21.67
N PRO A 213 20.62 10.45 22.74
CA PRO A 213 21.84 11.25 22.66
C PRO A 213 23.04 10.41 22.21
N GLU A 214 23.96 11.02 21.43
CA GLU A 214 25.15 10.34 20.91
C GLU A 214 25.97 9.63 22.00
N ARG A 215 26.05 10.21 23.20
CA ARG A 215 26.77 9.62 24.34
C ARG A 215 26.20 8.29 24.83
N MET A 216 24.88 8.11 24.72
CA MET A 216 24.24 6.86 25.12
C MET A 216 24.51 5.77 24.07
N ILE A 217 24.44 6.16 22.79
CA ILE A 217 24.74 5.28 21.67
C ILE A 217 26.22 4.88 21.70
N SER A 218 27.14 5.81 21.95
CA SER A 218 28.58 5.52 22.06
C SER A 218 28.87 4.57 23.21
N ASN A 219 28.28 4.80 24.38
CA ASN A 219 28.48 3.92 25.55
C ASN A 219 27.91 2.52 25.30
N ALA A 220 26.75 2.41 24.64
CA ALA A 220 26.17 1.12 24.28
C ALA A 220 27.02 0.39 23.24
N ILE A 221 27.45 1.09 22.18
CA ILE A 221 28.34 0.54 21.14
C ILE A 221 29.66 0.10 21.75
N GLU A 222 30.22 0.87 22.68
CA GLU A 222 31.47 0.54 23.34
C GLU A 222 31.30 -0.66 24.29
N HIS A 223 30.21 -0.73 25.05
CA HIS A 223 29.92 -1.85 25.95
C HIS A 223 29.69 -3.16 25.18
N TYR A 224 28.79 -3.16 24.20
CA TYR A 224 28.50 -4.33 23.37
C TYR A 224 29.64 -4.65 22.41
N GLY A 225 30.33 -3.63 21.89
CA GLY A 225 31.49 -3.76 21.01
C GLY A 225 32.67 -4.39 21.73
N ARG A 226 32.96 -3.97 22.97
CA ARG A 226 33.98 -4.63 23.82
C ARG A 226 33.59 -6.05 24.20
N GLN A 227 32.31 -6.36 24.40
CA GLN A 227 31.88 -7.76 24.60
C GLN A 227 32.09 -8.57 23.31
N LEU A 228 31.58 -8.11 22.17
CA LEU A 228 31.67 -8.83 20.90
C LEU A 228 33.11 -8.99 20.38
N PHE A 229 33.93 -7.94 20.43
CA PHE A 229 35.32 -7.96 19.97
C PHE A 229 36.30 -8.43 21.04
N GLY A 230 36.04 -8.17 22.33
CA GLY A 230 36.92 -8.60 23.42
C GLY A 230 37.05 -10.12 23.52
N TYR A 231 35.95 -10.86 23.31
CA TYR A 231 36.03 -12.33 23.22
C TYR A 231 36.85 -12.79 22.01
N ALA A 232 36.78 -12.11 20.85
CA ALA A 232 37.53 -12.49 19.65
C ALA A 232 39.05 -12.27 19.81
N THR A 233 39.47 -11.22 20.52
CA THR A 233 40.89 -10.89 20.73
C THR A 233 41.56 -11.81 21.77
N HIS A 234 40.82 -12.28 22.77
CA HIS A 234 41.36 -13.19 23.81
C HIS A 234 41.63 -14.61 23.31
N LEU A 235 40.95 -15.06 22.27
CA LEU A 235 41.12 -16.42 21.73
C LEU A 235 42.30 -16.57 20.73
N GLN A 236 43.13 -15.54 20.52
CA GLN A 236 44.25 -15.57 19.55
C GLN A 236 43.84 -16.13 18.17
N LEU A 237 42.61 -15.83 17.72
CA LEU A 237 42.12 -16.30 16.43
C LEU A 237 42.98 -15.68 15.32
N GLY A 238 43.69 -16.52 14.56
CA GLY A 238 44.33 -16.10 13.31
C GLY A 238 43.30 -15.44 12.38
N TRP A 239 43.76 -14.64 11.42
CA TRP A 239 42.90 -13.85 10.51
C TRP A 239 41.78 -14.68 9.86
N MET A 240 42.03 -15.96 9.56
CA MET A 240 41.05 -16.90 9.01
C MET A 240 39.91 -17.16 9.99
N ALA A 241 40.22 -17.41 11.25
CA ALA A 241 39.21 -17.68 12.25
C ALA A 241 38.43 -16.40 12.59
N GLY A 242 39.09 -15.23 12.59
CA GLY A 242 38.40 -13.94 12.69
C GLY A 242 37.41 -13.72 11.53
N ALA A 243 37.81 -14.02 10.29
CA ALA A 243 36.95 -13.93 9.12
C ALA A 243 35.75 -14.90 9.20
N VAL A 244 35.96 -16.13 9.68
CA VAL A 244 34.88 -17.11 9.89
C VAL A 244 33.89 -16.63 10.94
N THR A 245 34.36 -16.15 12.09
CA THR A 245 33.51 -15.61 13.15
C THR A 245 32.68 -14.42 12.65
N PHE A 246 33.31 -13.49 11.92
CA PHE A 246 32.62 -12.37 11.29
C PHE A 246 31.56 -12.83 10.29
N ALA A 247 31.90 -13.77 9.40
CA ALA A 247 30.96 -14.34 8.43
C ALA A 247 29.78 -15.04 9.12
N MET A 248 30.02 -15.77 10.21
CA MET A 248 28.99 -16.45 10.99
C MET A 248 28.09 -15.47 11.74
N MET A 249 28.65 -14.39 12.29
CA MET A 249 27.89 -13.29 12.89
C MET A 249 27.02 -12.59 11.85
N LEU A 250 27.58 -12.26 10.68
CA LEU A 250 26.83 -11.68 9.57
C LEU A 250 25.72 -12.61 9.09
N ALA A 251 25.99 -13.90 8.93
CA ALA A 251 25.00 -14.89 8.53
C ALA A 251 23.86 -15.01 9.57
N THR A 252 24.19 -15.00 10.86
CA THR A 252 23.23 -15.02 11.98
C THR A 252 22.35 -13.77 11.96
N LEU A 253 22.94 -12.59 11.77
CA LEU A 253 22.22 -11.32 11.64
C LEU A 253 21.26 -11.34 10.44
N LEU A 254 21.74 -11.80 9.28
CA LEU A 254 20.92 -11.92 8.08
C LEU A 254 19.77 -12.92 8.28
N LEU A 255 20.00 -14.03 8.98
CA LEU A 255 18.99 -15.04 9.29
C LEU A 255 17.93 -14.47 10.26
N LEU A 256 18.35 -13.78 11.32
CA LEU A 256 17.45 -13.09 12.25
C LEU A 256 16.60 -12.04 11.51
N MET A 257 17.22 -11.28 10.61
CA MET A 257 16.52 -10.29 9.78
C MET A 257 15.47 -10.97 8.87
N ARG A 258 15.77 -12.14 8.30
CA ARG A 258 14.82 -12.91 7.49
C ARG A 258 13.69 -13.50 8.34
N ALA A 259 13.99 -14.02 9.53
CA ALA A 259 13.00 -14.50 10.48
C ALA A 259 12.04 -13.39 10.92
N LEU A 260 12.56 -12.18 11.20
CA LEU A 260 11.74 -11.00 11.49
C LEU A 260 10.82 -10.65 10.32
N SER A 261 11.33 -10.68 9.09
CA SER A 261 10.52 -10.43 7.88
C SER A 261 9.40 -11.47 7.69
N MET A 262 9.67 -12.75 7.99
CA MET A 262 8.66 -13.81 8.00
C MET A 262 7.60 -13.59 9.07
N GLY A 263 8.01 -13.23 10.30
CA GLY A 263 7.08 -12.92 11.40
C GLY A 263 6.16 -11.75 11.07
N LEU A 264 6.71 -10.67 10.50
CA LEU A 264 5.93 -9.52 10.03
C LEU A 264 4.93 -9.91 8.93
N ALA A 265 5.35 -10.75 7.97
CA ALA A 265 4.46 -11.22 6.91
C ALA A 265 3.33 -12.11 7.45
N LEU A 266 3.60 -12.97 8.44
CA LEU A 266 2.56 -13.73 9.15
C LEU A 266 1.57 -12.78 9.82
N VAL A 267 2.05 -11.79 10.58
CA VAL A 267 1.17 -10.81 11.21
C VAL A 267 0.26 -10.09 10.21
N GLN A 268 0.78 -9.76 9.03
CA GLN A 268 0.10 -8.96 8.02
C GLN A 268 -0.85 -9.75 7.10
N TYR A 269 -0.48 -10.97 6.71
CA TYR A 269 -1.16 -11.76 5.66
C TYR A 269 -1.72 -13.10 6.15
N HIS A 270 -1.63 -13.41 7.44
CA HIS A 270 -2.26 -14.62 7.96
C HIS A 270 -3.77 -14.61 7.68
N GLY A 271 -4.30 -15.77 7.29
CA GLY A 271 -5.71 -15.93 6.95
C GLY A 271 -6.14 -15.18 5.68
N PHE A 272 -5.21 -14.86 4.77
CA PHE A 272 -5.54 -14.15 3.55
C PHE A 272 -6.57 -14.91 2.70
N ARG A 273 -7.70 -14.26 2.41
CA ARG A 273 -8.75 -14.76 1.53
C ARG A 273 -9.20 -13.65 0.59
N LEU A 274 -9.28 -13.98 -0.69
CA LEU A 274 -9.89 -13.18 -1.74
C LEU A 274 -11.19 -13.86 -2.14
N SER A 275 -12.31 -13.16 -2.00
CA SER A 275 -13.62 -13.62 -2.42
C SER A 275 -14.28 -12.63 -3.37
N GLU A 276 -15.11 -13.13 -4.27
CA GLU A 276 -15.99 -12.33 -5.12
C GLU A 276 -17.44 -12.53 -4.65
N SER A 277 -18.16 -11.42 -4.47
CA SER A 277 -19.59 -11.40 -4.14
C SER A 277 -20.22 -10.20 -4.84
N GLU A 278 -21.32 -10.41 -5.57
CA GLU A 278 -22.09 -9.34 -6.23
C GLU A 278 -21.22 -8.36 -7.07
N ARG A 279 -20.23 -8.88 -7.82
CA ARG A 279 -19.23 -8.10 -8.61
C ARG A 279 -18.32 -7.18 -7.79
N ARG A 280 -18.19 -7.43 -6.49
CA ARG A 280 -17.19 -6.81 -5.61
C ARG A 280 -16.13 -7.84 -5.21
N LEU A 281 -14.89 -7.39 -5.15
CA LEU A 281 -13.76 -8.16 -4.65
C LEU A 281 -13.52 -7.78 -3.20
N THR A 282 -13.54 -8.77 -2.32
CA THR A 282 -13.31 -8.60 -0.89
C THR A 282 -12.04 -9.33 -0.51
N VAL A 283 -11.12 -8.61 0.14
CA VAL A 283 -9.88 -9.18 0.70
C VAL A 283 -9.96 -9.11 2.21
N GLU A 284 -9.79 -10.27 2.84
CA GLU A 284 -9.64 -10.43 4.29
C GLU A 284 -8.21 -10.85 4.61
N ARG A 285 -7.55 -10.20 5.58
CA ARG A 285 -6.19 -10.58 6.00
C ARG A 285 -5.83 -10.06 7.40
N GLY A 286 -4.84 -10.71 8.03
CA GLY A 286 -4.12 -10.23 9.21
C GLY A 286 -4.40 -11.03 10.48
N LEU A 287 -3.36 -11.23 11.30
CA LEU A 287 -3.41 -12.01 12.53
C LEU A 287 -3.82 -11.16 13.75
N LEU A 288 -3.03 -10.10 14.00
CA LEU A 288 -3.24 -9.17 15.12
C LEU A 288 -4.34 -8.17 14.79
N THR A 289 -4.31 -7.67 13.56
CA THR A 289 -5.28 -6.72 13.06
C THR A 289 -5.92 -7.30 11.82
N ARG A 290 -7.18 -7.70 11.93
CA ARG A 290 -7.98 -8.19 10.80
C ARG A 290 -8.46 -7.00 9.98
N LEU A 291 -8.10 -6.99 8.71
CA LEU A 291 -8.52 -6.01 7.73
C LEU A 291 -9.44 -6.71 6.72
N ARG A 292 -10.63 -6.17 6.52
CA ARG A 292 -11.56 -6.54 5.45
C ARG A 292 -11.76 -5.31 4.58
N SER A 293 -11.42 -5.39 3.31
CA SER A 293 -11.64 -4.30 2.35
C SER A 293 -12.40 -4.84 1.15
N SER A 294 -13.34 -4.05 0.64
CA SER A 294 -14.18 -4.44 -0.49
C SER A 294 -14.20 -3.38 -1.58
N VAL A 295 -13.82 -3.76 -2.80
CA VAL A 295 -13.77 -2.87 -3.97
C VAL A 295 -14.63 -3.43 -5.09
N ALA A 296 -15.46 -2.56 -5.69
CA ALA A 296 -16.25 -2.93 -6.86
C ALA A 296 -15.35 -3.14 -8.09
N ARG A 297 -15.52 -4.26 -8.80
CA ARG A 297 -14.71 -4.66 -9.95
C ARG A 297 -14.65 -3.57 -11.03
N ARG A 298 -15.77 -2.90 -11.31
CA ARG A 298 -15.85 -1.79 -12.30
C ARG A 298 -14.96 -0.59 -11.99
N ARG A 299 -14.50 -0.43 -10.75
CA ARG A 299 -13.68 0.70 -10.29
C ARG A 299 -12.19 0.44 -10.41
N ILE A 300 -11.80 -0.78 -10.75
CA ILE A 300 -10.43 -1.15 -11.02
C ILE A 300 -10.05 -0.52 -12.37
N GLN A 301 -8.94 0.20 -12.38
CA GLN A 301 -8.48 1.03 -13.48
C GLN A 301 -7.34 0.35 -14.24
N ALA A 302 -6.41 -0.24 -13.50
CA ALA A 302 -5.31 -1.00 -14.05
C ALA A 302 -4.99 -2.22 -13.18
N TRP A 303 -4.41 -3.23 -13.82
CA TRP A 303 -3.97 -4.48 -13.24
C TRP A 303 -2.46 -4.59 -13.43
N THR A 304 -1.73 -4.87 -12.35
CA THR A 304 -0.27 -4.97 -12.40
C THR A 304 0.21 -6.29 -11.83
N LEU A 305 0.92 -7.07 -12.64
CA LEU A 305 1.62 -8.27 -12.24
C LEU A 305 3.09 -7.96 -11.98
N HIS A 306 3.62 -8.43 -10.86
CA HIS A 306 5.03 -8.31 -10.50
C HIS A 306 5.69 -9.68 -10.34
N GLU A 307 6.94 -9.78 -10.80
CA GLU A 307 7.76 -10.97 -10.69
C GLU A 307 9.23 -10.55 -10.43
N SER A 308 9.61 -10.50 -9.16
CA SER A 308 10.99 -10.27 -8.71
C SER A 308 11.91 -11.47 -9.00
N VAL A 309 13.24 -11.30 -8.84
CA VAL A 309 14.20 -12.40 -9.01
C VAL A 309 13.89 -13.57 -8.07
N LEU A 310 13.62 -13.29 -6.79
CA LEU A 310 13.30 -14.32 -5.80
C LEU A 310 11.94 -14.98 -6.10
N GLN A 311 10.95 -14.19 -6.53
CA GLN A 311 9.65 -14.74 -6.97
C GLN A 311 9.81 -15.65 -8.19
N ARG A 312 10.67 -15.28 -9.14
CA ARG A 312 10.99 -16.10 -10.32
C ARG A 312 11.64 -17.42 -9.95
N LEU A 313 12.61 -17.38 -9.03
CA LEU A 313 13.28 -18.59 -8.51
C LEU A 313 12.26 -19.54 -7.87
N LEU A 314 11.28 -18.98 -7.13
CA LEU A 314 10.22 -19.73 -6.47
C LEU A 314 8.99 -20.00 -7.35
N ARG A 315 9.01 -19.61 -8.63
CA ARG A 315 7.87 -19.70 -9.57
C ARG A 315 6.58 -19.11 -8.96
N ARG A 316 6.67 -17.87 -8.48
CA ARG A 316 5.55 -17.09 -7.93
C ARG A 316 5.45 -15.73 -8.62
N ARG A 317 4.29 -15.10 -8.51
CA ARG A 317 3.96 -13.74 -8.97
C ARG A 317 3.06 -13.07 -7.95
N SER A 318 2.97 -11.75 -8.04
CA SER A 318 2.00 -10.97 -7.27
C SER A 318 1.12 -10.13 -8.18
N LEU A 319 -0.17 -10.03 -7.85
CA LEU A 319 -1.18 -9.28 -8.59
C LEU A 319 -1.68 -8.09 -7.76
N HIS A 320 -1.50 -6.90 -8.32
CA HIS A 320 -1.87 -5.62 -7.74
C HIS A 320 -2.91 -4.94 -8.63
N ILE A 321 -3.69 -4.04 -8.03
CA ILE A 321 -4.69 -3.24 -8.73
C ILE A 321 -4.55 -1.76 -8.39
N ASP A 322 -4.88 -0.94 -9.37
CA ASP A 322 -5.08 0.49 -9.20
C ASP A 322 -6.58 0.79 -9.22
N THR A 323 -7.03 1.54 -8.24
CA THR A 323 -8.42 1.96 -8.09
C THR A 323 -8.49 3.48 -8.25
N ALA A 324 -9.61 4.00 -8.76
CA ALA A 324 -9.79 5.44 -9.00
C ALA A 324 -9.82 6.32 -7.74
N VAL A 325 -9.60 5.76 -6.55
CA VAL A 325 -9.60 6.51 -5.29
C VAL A 325 -8.22 7.11 -5.08
N ILE A 326 -8.15 8.46 -5.05
CA ILE A 326 -6.91 9.21 -4.82
C ILE A 326 -6.45 8.96 -3.38
N GLN A 327 -5.32 8.29 -3.21
CA GLN A 327 -4.70 8.12 -1.89
C GLN A 327 -3.87 9.35 -1.55
N SER A 328 -4.16 9.98 -0.41
CA SER A 328 -3.34 11.08 0.09
C SER A 328 -2.18 10.56 0.94
N HIS A 329 -1.02 11.18 0.73
CA HIS A 329 0.25 10.84 1.37
C HIS A 329 0.47 11.58 2.71
N HIS A 330 -0.60 11.97 3.41
CA HIS A 330 -0.50 12.78 4.64
C HIS A 330 -1.11 12.08 5.86
N GLY A 331 -0.28 11.23 6.47
CA GLY A 331 -0.47 10.67 7.80
C GLY A 331 0.14 9.28 7.92
N HIS A 332 0.82 9.00 9.02
CA HIS A 332 1.38 7.69 9.43
C HIS A 332 0.32 6.56 9.60
N GLY A 333 -0.79 6.58 8.87
CA GLY A 333 -1.72 5.47 8.74
C GLY A 333 -1.31 4.60 7.56
N HIS A 334 -1.18 3.30 7.76
CA HIS A 334 -0.79 2.38 6.70
C HIS A 334 -1.74 2.50 5.50
N ASP A 335 -1.20 2.29 4.31
CA ASP A 335 -1.95 2.31 3.06
C ASP A 335 -2.98 1.16 3.06
N HIS A 336 -4.26 1.48 3.36
CA HIS A 336 -5.29 0.50 3.74
C HIS A 336 -6.33 0.21 2.64
N ALA A 337 -6.25 0.87 1.48
CA ALA A 337 -7.10 0.50 0.35
C ALA A 337 -6.72 -0.91 -0.15
N LEU A 338 -7.64 -1.59 -0.81
CA LEU A 338 -7.37 -2.87 -1.45
C LEU A 338 -6.45 -2.65 -2.66
N THR A 339 -5.16 -2.89 -2.47
CA THR A 339 -4.11 -2.70 -3.48
C THR A 339 -3.60 -4.02 -4.03
N GLU A 340 -3.56 -5.04 -3.17
CA GLU A 340 -3.01 -6.36 -3.45
C GLU A 340 -4.15 -7.39 -3.50
N LEU A 341 -4.42 -7.94 -4.68
CA LEU A 341 -5.38 -9.04 -4.84
C LEU A 341 -4.74 -10.40 -4.58
N ALA A 342 -3.48 -10.56 -4.98
CA ALA A 342 -2.70 -11.77 -4.71
C ALA A 342 -1.28 -11.36 -4.32
N PRO A 343 -0.95 -11.31 -3.02
CA PRO A 343 0.38 -10.90 -2.58
C PRO A 343 1.47 -11.90 -3.02
N LEU A 344 1.12 -13.19 -3.09
CA LEU A 344 1.96 -14.24 -3.64
C LEU A 344 1.09 -15.40 -4.14
N ALA A 345 1.17 -15.72 -5.43
CA ALA A 345 0.48 -16.85 -6.04
C ALA A 345 1.31 -17.45 -7.17
N THR A 346 0.91 -18.62 -7.69
CA THR A 346 1.55 -19.21 -8.86
C THR A 346 1.23 -18.37 -10.12
N PRO A 347 2.11 -18.35 -11.13
CA PRO A 347 1.84 -17.71 -12.41
C PRO A 347 0.48 -18.10 -13.01
N ALA A 348 0.17 -19.40 -13.04
CA ALA A 348 -1.09 -19.91 -13.55
C ALA A 348 -2.31 -19.43 -12.73
N ALA A 349 -2.20 -19.35 -11.40
CA ALA A 349 -3.28 -18.83 -10.57
C ALA A 349 -3.51 -17.33 -10.83
N CYS A 350 -2.45 -16.53 -10.98
CA CYS A 350 -2.58 -15.11 -11.35
C CYS A 350 -3.22 -14.93 -12.73
N ASP A 351 -2.79 -15.74 -13.71
CA ASP A 351 -3.31 -15.66 -15.07
C ASP A 351 -4.80 -16.12 -15.12
N ALA A 352 -5.17 -17.17 -14.38
CA ALA A 352 -6.55 -17.63 -14.23
C ALA A 352 -7.44 -16.61 -13.49
N LEU A 353 -6.92 -15.97 -12.44
CA LEU A 353 -7.61 -14.87 -11.74
C LEU A 353 -7.89 -13.72 -12.71
N LEU A 354 -6.90 -13.33 -13.51
CA LEU A 354 -7.08 -12.23 -14.44
C LEU A 354 -8.06 -12.59 -15.57
N GLN A 355 -7.99 -13.80 -16.12
CA GLN A 355 -8.95 -14.29 -17.12
C GLN A 355 -10.38 -14.32 -16.58
N ARG A 356 -10.58 -14.73 -15.33
CA ARG A 356 -11.89 -14.77 -14.67
C ARG A 356 -12.42 -13.37 -14.36
N LEU A 357 -11.56 -12.48 -13.88
CA LEU A 357 -11.89 -11.09 -13.55
C LEU A 357 -12.00 -10.20 -14.80
N LEU A 358 -11.57 -10.67 -15.96
CA LEU A 358 -11.68 -9.97 -17.24
C LEU A 358 -12.02 -10.99 -18.35
N PRO A 359 -13.23 -11.59 -18.35
CA PRO A 359 -13.59 -12.67 -19.29
C PRO A 359 -13.61 -12.21 -20.75
N GLN A 360 -13.70 -10.88 -20.95
CA GLN A 360 -13.72 -10.22 -22.25
C GLN A 360 -12.31 -9.97 -22.80
N ILE A 361 -11.28 -10.31 -22.04
CA ILE A 361 -9.86 -10.12 -22.36
C ILE A 361 -9.24 -11.52 -22.47
N ALA A 362 -8.50 -11.78 -23.54
CA ALA A 362 -7.73 -13.00 -23.69
C ALA A 362 -6.36 -12.81 -23.02
N TRP A 363 -6.20 -13.30 -21.79
CA TRP A 363 -4.95 -13.24 -21.05
C TRP A 363 -4.34 -14.64 -20.85
N PRO A 364 -3.03 -14.83 -21.08
CA PRO A 364 -2.05 -13.86 -21.57
C PRO A 364 -2.21 -13.56 -23.07
N PRO A 365 -1.81 -12.35 -23.54
CA PRO A 365 -1.91 -12.00 -24.97
C PRO A 365 -1.05 -12.93 -25.83
N ALA A 366 -1.60 -13.34 -26.97
CA ALA A 366 -0.93 -14.24 -27.92
C ALA A 366 0.31 -13.59 -28.56
N HIS A 367 0.24 -12.30 -28.86
CA HIS A 367 1.30 -11.58 -29.56
C HIS A 367 1.81 -10.38 -28.73
N TRP A 368 3.12 -10.40 -28.43
CA TRP A 368 3.82 -9.28 -27.83
C TRP A 368 4.66 -8.57 -28.88
N HIS A 369 4.39 -7.30 -29.12
CA HIS A 369 5.22 -6.47 -29.98
C HIS A 369 6.44 -6.01 -29.20
N GLY A 370 7.61 -6.48 -29.61
CA GLY A 370 8.89 -6.03 -29.08
C GLY A 370 9.18 -4.58 -29.47
N ILE A 371 9.81 -3.84 -28.58
CA ILE A 371 10.23 -2.46 -28.87
C ILE A 371 11.60 -2.48 -29.55
N ALA A 372 11.83 -1.57 -30.50
CA ALA A 372 13.09 -1.46 -31.24
C ALA A 372 14.29 -1.34 -30.29
N THR A 373 15.19 -2.32 -30.35
CA THR A 373 16.33 -2.45 -29.43
C THR A 373 17.48 -1.52 -29.76
N ARG A 374 17.52 -0.91 -30.96
CA ARG A 374 18.67 -0.11 -31.46
C ARG A 374 19.10 1.02 -30.51
N HIS A 375 18.18 1.59 -29.74
CA HIS A 375 18.45 2.71 -28.83
C HIS A 375 18.46 2.31 -27.34
N TRP A 376 18.79 1.04 -27.02
CA TRP A 376 18.82 0.52 -25.65
C TRP A 376 19.78 1.29 -24.72
N TRP A 377 20.89 1.82 -25.26
CA TRP A 377 21.92 2.56 -24.54
C TRP A 377 21.38 3.83 -23.86
N ARG A 378 20.25 4.35 -24.34
CA ARG A 378 19.57 5.50 -23.73
C ARG A 378 19.04 5.21 -22.33
N LEU A 379 18.77 3.94 -22.02
CA LEU A 379 18.38 3.53 -20.67
C LEU A 379 19.56 3.58 -19.69
N SER A 380 20.80 3.51 -20.20
CA SER A 380 22.04 3.66 -19.41
C SER A 380 22.58 5.08 -19.34
N LEU A 381 21.97 6.06 -20.03
CA LEU A 381 22.40 7.47 -20.02
C LEU A 381 22.60 8.08 -18.62
N PRO A 382 21.68 7.89 -17.65
CA PRO A 382 21.89 8.42 -16.30
C PRO A 382 23.16 7.86 -15.64
N ALA A 383 23.48 6.59 -15.86
CA ALA A 383 24.71 6.00 -15.34
C ALA A 383 25.95 6.51 -16.08
N LEU A 384 25.84 6.70 -17.41
CA LEU A 384 26.93 7.25 -18.22
C LEU A 384 27.34 8.66 -17.79
N LEU A 385 26.41 9.47 -17.25
CA LEU A 385 26.68 10.81 -16.75
C LEU A 385 27.06 10.82 -15.26
N LEU A 386 26.28 10.12 -14.41
CA LEU A 386 26.46 10.19 -12.96
C LEU A 386 27.68 9.41 -12.47
N VAL A 387 28.01 8.26 -13.07
CA VAL A 387 29.13 7.43 -12.59
C VAL A 387 30.47 8.13 -12.77
N PRO A 388 30.80 8.73 -13.94
CA PRO A 388 32.03 9.51 -14.08
C PRO A 388 32.04 10.74 -13.17
N LEU A 389 30.91 11.44 -13.04
CA LEU A 389 30.80 12.60 -12.16
C LEU A 389 31.09 12.24 -10.69
N LEU A 390 30.50 11.14 -10.21
CA LEU A 390 30.76 10.61 -8.87
C LEU A 390 32.22 10.15 -8.72
N CYS A 391 32.78 9.50 -9.75
CA CYS A 391 34.19 9.10 -9.76
C CYS A 391 35.12 10.31 -9.60
N VAL A 392 34.85 11.40 -10.33
CA VAL A 392 35.62 12.66 -10.23
C VAL A 392 35.43 13.31 -8.86
N GLY A 393 34.20 13.40 -8.36
CA GLY A 393 33.90 14.01 -7.07
C GLY A 393 34.49 13.26 -5.87
N LEU A 394 34.60 11.93 -5.98
CA LEU A 394 35.16 11.07 -4.93
C LEU A 394 36.68 10.86 -5.05
N TRP A 395 37.28 11.23 -6.19
CA TRP A 395 38.72 11.11 -6.44
C TRP A 395 39.60 11.73 -5.34
N PRO A 396 39.30 12.93 -4.79
CA PRO A 396 40.13 13.52 -3.73
C PRO A 396 40.12 12.72 -2.42
N THR A 397 39.06 11.96 -2.16
CA THR A 397 38.88 11.20 -0.90
C THR A 397 39.36 9.75 -1.00
N LEU A 398 39.14 9.12 -2.16
CA LEU A 398 39.36 7.68 -2.37
C LEU A 398 40.52 7.39 -3.33
N GLY A 399 41.06 8.41 -4.02
CA GLY A 399 42.12 8.27 -5.01
C GLY A 399 41.76 7.28 -6.11
N ALA A 400 42.71 6.40 -6.45
CA ALA A 400 42.52 5.37 -7.49
C ALA A 400 41.36 4.41 -7.20
N TRP A 401 40.93 4.23 -5.95
CA TRP A 401 39.79 3.38 -5.62
C TRP A 401 38.46 3.94 -6.17
N ALA A 402 38.38 5.25 -6.42
CA ALA A 402 37.21 5.84 -7.08
C ALA A 402 37.00 5.29 -8.50
N ALA A 403 38.08 4.86 -9.18
CA ALA A 403 37.99 4.27 -10.52
C ALA A 403 37.18 2.96 -10.54
N LEU A 404 37.06 2.24 -9.41
CA LEU A 404 36.20 1.05 -9.34
C LEU A 404 34.72 1.37 -9.62
N LEU A 405 34.28 2.61 -9.41
CA LEU A 405 32.92 3.03 -9.76
C LEU A 405 32.65 2.90 -11.27
N LEU A 406 33.67 3.04 -12.12
CA LEU A 406 33.53 2.89 -13.57
C LEU A 406 33.12 1.47 -13.98
N LEU A 407 33.40 0.45 -13.16
CA LEU A 407 32.89 -0.92 -13.37
C LEU A 407 31.35 -1.00 -13.36
N TRP A 408 30.67 0.02 -12.82
CA TRP A 408 29.21 0.12 -12.89
C TRP A 408 28.71 0.41 -14.32
N LEU A 409 29.52 1.02 -15.18
CA LEU A 409 29.14 1.33 -16.57
C LEU A 409 28.82 0.08 -17.41
N PRO A 410 29.71 -0.93 -17.53
CA PRO A 410 29.39 -2.15 -18.29
C PRO A 410 28.19 -2.90 -17.69
N TRP A 411 28.07 -2.90 -16.36
CA TRP A 411 26.91 -3.48 -15.68
C TRP A 411 25.59 -2.75 -16.01
N SER A 412 25.60 -1.43 -15.99
CA SER A 412 24.45 -0.59 -16.36
C SER A 412 24.06 -0.80 -17.83
N ALA A 413 25.06 -0.92 -18.71
CA ALA A 413 24.84 -1.23 -20.11
C ALA A 413 24.18 -2.62 -20.28
N PHE A 414 24.71 -3.65 -19.63
CA PHE A 414 24.14 -4.99 -19.65
C PHE A 414 22.69 -5.02 -19.12
N LYS A 415 22.43 -4.35 -17.99
CA LYS A 415 21.09 -4.19 -17.41
C LYS A 415 20.14 -3.51 -18.40
N SER A 416 20.58 -2.44 -19.04
CA SER A 416 19.81 -1.64 -19.99
C SER A 416 19.45 -2.43 -21.24
N TRP A 417 20.42 -3.17 -21.78
CA TRP A 417 20.22 -4.09 -22.90
C TRP A 417 19.21 -5.19 -22.55
N ARG A 418 19.38 -5.87 -21.41
CA ARG A 418 18.43 -6.90 -20.94
C ARG A 418 17.03 -6.35 -20.72
N GLN A 419 16.93 -5.12 -20.21
CA GLN A 419 15.65 -4.47 -20.01
C GLN A 419 14.97 -4.15 -21.34
N ALA A 420 15.70 -3.60 -22.32
CA ALA A 420 15.18 -3.29 -23.65
C ALA A 420 14.63 -4.52 -24.38
N GLN A 421 15.34 -5.66 -24.31
CA GLN A 421 14.88 -6.93 -24.90
C GLN A 421 13.56 -7.45 -24.32
N ARG A 422 13.21 -7.07 -23.09
CA ARG A 422 11.95 -7.47 -22.45
C ARG A 422 10.83 -6.45 -22.64
N MET A 423 11.14 -5.21 -23.00
CA MET A 423 10.12 -4.21 -23.22
C MET A 423 9.24 -4.65 -24.38
N GLY A 424 7.94 -4.59 -24.17
CA GLY A 424 6.97 -4.91 -25.20
C GLY A 424 5.60 -4.41 -24.81
N TYR A 425 4.74 -4.34 -25.81
CA TYR A 425 3.36 -3.98 -25.63
C TYR A 425 2.46 -4.95 -26.40
N ALA A 426 1.22 -5.07 -25.95
CA ALA A 426 0.15 -5.74 -26.65
C ALA A 426 -1.02 -4.77 -26.71
N LEU A 427 -1.51 -4.53 -27.92
CA LEU A 427 -2.68 -3.71 -28.17
C LEU A 427 -3.74 -4.62 -28.79
N GLU A 428 -4.86 -4.74 -28.10
CA GLU A 428 -6.00 -5.56 -28.47
C GLU A 428 -7.24 -4.67 -28.52
N ALA A 429 -8.34 -5.16 -29.09
CA ALA A 429 -9.53 -4.33 -29.33
C ALA A 429 -10.15 -3.72 -28.06
N ARG A 430 -9.85 -4.27 -26.87
CA ARG A 430 -10.48 -3.89 -25.59
C ARG A 430 -9.50 -3.47 -24.50
N TYR A 431 -8.22 -3.71 -24.68
CA TYR A 431 -7.22 -3.44 -23.65
C TYR A 431 -5.86 -3.12 -24.24
N VAL A 432 -5.05 -2.50 -23.39
CA VAL A 432 -3.64 -2.23 -23.66
C VAL A 432 -2.82 -2.83 -22.53
N ALA A 433 -1.79 -3.61 -22.90
CA ALA A 433 -0.84 -4.18 -21.96
C ALA A 433 0.58 -3.74 -22.30
N VAL A 434 1.36 -3.41 -21.27
CA VAL A 434 2.77 -3.09 -21.38
C VAL A 434 3.55 -3.98 -20.41
N ARG A 435 4.72 -4.44 -20.84
CA ARG A 435 5.63 -5.21 -19.99
C ARG A 435 7.02 -4.62 -19.97
N GLY A 436 7.73 -4.85 -18.88
CA GLY A 436 9.11 -4.41 -18.76
C GLY A 436 9.84 -4.95 -17.53
N GLY A 437 11.04 -4.44 -17.33
CA GLY A 437 11.87 -4.75 -16.16
C GLY A 437 12.76 -5.99 -16.31
N TRP A 438 13.89 -5.96 -15.61
CA TRP A 438 14.89 -7.04 -15.59
C TRP A 438 14.94 -7.73 -14.21
N TRP A 439 15.28 -6.96 -13.17
CA TRP A 439 15.34 -7.40 -11.77
C TRP A 439 13.94 -7.73 -11.24
N ARG A 440 13.02 -6.78 -11.41
CA ARG A 440 11.59 -6.94 -11.15
C ARG A 440 10.90 -6.84 -12.49
N ARG A 441 10.46 -7.99 -13.01
CA ARG A 441 9.61 -8.04 -14.21
C ARG A 441 8.22 -7.57 -13.81
N TRP A 442 7.59 -6.83 -14.70
CA TRP A 442 6.24 -6.36 -14.49
C TRP A 442 5.45 -6.40 -15.79
N TRP A 443 4.14 -6.59 -15.64
CA TRP A 443 3.15 -6.44 -16.70
C TRP A 443 2.06 -5.55 -16.16
N ARG A 444 1.70 -4.52 -16.90
CA ARG A 444 0.61 -3.63 -16.57
C ARG A 444 -0.42 -3.64 -17.68
N LEU A 445 -1.66 -3.80 -17.30
CA LEU A 445 -2.81 -3.94 -18.19
C LEU A 445 -3.87 -2.92 -17.79
N ALA A 446 -4.46 -2.26 -18.77
CA ALA A 446 -5.65 -1.42 -18.59
C ALA A 446 -6.65 -1.69 -19.71
N GLU A 447 -7.94 -1.70 -19.35
CA GLU A 447 -9.02 -1.67 -20.34
C GLU A 447 -9.00 -0.32 -21.07
N LEU A 448 -9.29 -0.31 -22.38
CA LEU A 448 -9.30 0.93 -23.15
C LEU A 448 -10.33 1.93 -22.62
N ASP A 449 -11.47 1.45 -22.08
CA ASP A 449 -12.51 2.28 -21.46
C ASP A 449 -12.06 2.98 -20.17
N LYS A 450 -10.91 2.59 -19.60
CA LYS A 450 -10.33 3.15 -18.37
C LYS A 450 -9.18 4.11 -18.61
N LEU A 451 -8.74 4.25 -19.85
CA LEU A 451 -7.75 5.25 -20.23
C LEU A 451 -8.39 6.65 -20.23
N GLN A 452 -7.72 7.60 -19.59
CA GLN A 452 -8.21 8.98 -19.47
C GLN A 452 -7.50 9.91 -20.43
N THR A 453 -6.18 9.81 -20.51
CA THR A 453 -5.34 10.70 -21.32
C THR A 453 -4.32 9.91 -22.11
N LEU A 454 -4.13 10.32 -23.36
CA LEU A 454 -3.04 9.89 -24.20
C LEU A 454 -2.09 11.06 -24.39
N HIS A 455 -0.80 10.84 -24.11
CA HIS A 455 0.21 11.87 -24.30
C HIS A 455 1.40 11.34 -25.07
N LEU A 456 1.65 11.93 -26.25
CA LEU A 456 2.84 11.63 -27.04
C LEU A 456 3.94 12.64 -26.69
N SER A 457 5.01 12.16 -26.07
CA SER A 457 6.17 12.97 -25.69
C SER A 457 7.39 12.63 -26.53
N ARG A 458 8.16 13.68 -26.88
CA ARG A 458 9.41 13.55 -27.64
C ARG A 458 10.45 14.49 -27.06
N SER A 459 11.36 13.91 -26.28
CA SER A 459 12.54 14.61 -25.79
C SER A 459 13.50 14.96 -26.94
N PRO A 460 14.45 15.90 -26.75
CA PRO A 460 15.46 16.19 -27.77
C PRO A 460 16.21 14.93 -28.25
N LEU A 461 16.50 14.01 -27.34
CA LEU A 461 17.11 12.71 -27.66
C LEU A 461 16.19 11.79 -28.47
N ASP A 462 14.88 11.80 -28.18
CA ASP A 462 13.90 11.06 -28.99
C ASP A 462 13.82 11.60 -30.41
N ARG A 463 13.87 12.93 -30.59
CA ARG A 463 13.88 13.56 -31.92
C ARG A 463 15.10 13.14 -32.71
N TRP A 464 16.29 13.17 -32.09
CA TRP A 464 17.53 12.78 -32.74
C TRP A 464 17.57 11.29 -33.10
N CYS A 465 17.02 10.42 -32.25
CA CYS A 465 16.98 8.97 -32.50
C CYS A 465 15.77 8.52 -33.34
N GLY A 466 14.91 9.43 -33.81
CA GLY A 466 13.69 9.09 -34.55
C GLY A 466 12.66 8.28 -33.74
N THR A 467 12.67 8.38 -32.41
CA THR A 467 11.72 7.68 -31.54
C THR A 467 10.73 8.63 -30.88
N ALA A 468 9.77 8.06 -30.14
CA ALA A 468 8.84 8.77 -29.29
C ALA A 468 8.43 7.90 -28.10
N THR A 469 7.85 8.53 -27.07
CA THR A 469 7.25 7.83 -25.93
C THR A 469 5.76 8.14 -25.86
N LEU A 470 4.93 7.11 -25.95
CA LEU A 470 3.49 7.20 -25.77
C LEU A 470 3.13 6.89 -24.32
N TRP A 471 2.50 7.83 -23.64
CA TRP A 471 1.99 7.70 -22.29
C TRP A 471 0.48 7.48 -22.33
N LEU A 472 0.02 6.55 -21.51
CA LEU A 472 -1.38 6.23 -21.32
C LEU A 472 -1.68 6.34 -19.83
N ASP A 473 -2.45 7.32 -19.42
CA ASP A 473 -2.79 7.47 -18.00
C ASP A 473 -4.18 6.93 -17.71
N THR A 474 -4.30 6.31 -16.54
CA THR A 474 -5.56 5.80 -15.96
C THR A 474 -5.85 6.55 -14.67
N ALA A 475 -7.13 6.60 -14.29
CA ALA A 475 -7.51 7.16 -12.99
C ALA A 475 -6.79 6.43 -11.85
N GLY A 476 -6.30 7.16 -10.84
CA GLY A 476 -5.69 6.53 -9.67
C GLY A 476 -4.33 5.85 -9.93
N ALA A 477 -3.60 6.26 -10.96
CA ALA A 477 -2.22 5.81 -11.17
C ALA A 477 -1.35 6.12 -9.94
N ARG A 478 -0.86 5.07 -9.28
CA ARG A 478 -0.07 5.17 -8.04
C ARG A 478 1.37 5.58 -8.29
N HIS A 479 1.93 6.34 -7.36
CA HIS A 479 3.38 6.55 -7.27
C HIS A 479 4.05 5.23 -6.86
N GLY A 480 5.00 4.75 -7.68
CA GLY A 480 5.75 3.52 -7.43
C GLY A 480 5.30 2.30 -8.25
N GLU A 481 4.09 2.31 -8.81
CA GLU A 481 3.68 1.32 -9.82
C GLU A 481 4.27 1.67 -11.20
N PRO A 482 4.61 0.68 -12.05
CA PRO A 482 5.24 0.94 -13.34
C PRO A 482 4.24 1.70 -14.24
N PRO A 483 4.59 2.85 -14.81
CA PRO A 483 3.65 3.62 -15.62
C PRO A 483 3.26 2.85 -16.87
N LEU A 484 2.00 3.00 -17.29
CA LEU A 484 1.49 2.47 -18.54
C LEU A 484 2.01 3.35 -19.70
N ARG A 485 3.25 3.09 -20.12
CA ARG A 485 3.92 3.86 -21.18
C ARG A 485 4.70 2.95 -22.12
N MET A 486 4.66 3.30 -23.40
CA MET A 486 5.42 2.63 -24.45
C MET A 486 6.60 3.53 -24.83
N ARG A 487 7.81 3.18 -24.39
CA ARG A 487 9.04 3.96 -24.62
C ARG A 487 9.75 3.48 -25.88
N LEU A 488 10.59 4.32 -26.49
CA LEU A 488 11.49 3.95 -27.59
C LEU A 488 10.76 3.40 -28.83
N LEU A 489 9.49 3.80 -29.03
CA LEU A 489 8.76 3.47 -30.25
C LEU A 489 9.33 4.28 -31.42
N PRO A 490 9.51 3.68 -32.62
CA PRO A 490 9.73 4.45 -33.84
C PRO A 490 8.62 5.49 -34.03
N ASP A 491 8.97 6.69 -34.47
CA ASP A 491 8.02 7.81 -34.53
C ASP A 491 6.73 7.49 -35.30
N ALA A 492 6.88 6.95 -36.51
CA ALA A 492 5.75 6.59 -37.35
C ALA A 492 4.81 5.62 -36.63
N GLN A 493 5.36 4.62 -35.94
CA GLN A 493 4.59 3.66 -35.16
C GLN A 493 3.93 4.31 -33.94
N ALA A 494 4.63 5.21 -33.25
CA ALA A 494 4.08 5.90 -32.09
C ALA A 494 2.90 6.84 -32.47
N ARG A 495 3.00 7.54 -33.60
CA ARG A 495 1.91 8.38 -34.13
C ARG A 495 0.72 7.53 -34.58
N ALA A 496 0.96 6.45 -35.33
CA ALA A 496 -0.10 5.53 -35.73
C ALA A 496 -0.84 4.93 -34.52
N LEU A 497 -0.11 4.51 -33.49
CA LEU A 497 -0.71 4.01 -32.24
C LEU A 497 -1.48 5.10 -31.50
N TYR A 498 -0.97 6.33 -31.45
CA TYR A 498 -1.64 7.47 -30.83
C TYR A 498 -2.98 7.77 -31.53
N GLU A 499 -3.00 7.80 -32.86
CA GLU A 499 -4.21 8.03 -33.65
C GLU A 499 -5.20 6.87 -33.51
N GLN A 500 -4.73 5.63 -33.59
CA GLN A 500 -5.57 4.44 -33.43
C GLN A 500 -6.24 4.40 -32.04
N LEU A 501 -5.46 4.65 -30.98
CA LEU A 501 -5.98 4.70 -29.62
C LEU A 501 -6.88 5.92 -29.41
N GLY A 502 -6.53 7.07 -29.99
CA GLY A 502 -7.35 8.28 -29.95
C GLY A 502 -8.72 8.07 -30.58
N ALA A 503 -8.78 7.44 -31.75
CA ALA A 503 -10.02 7.07 -32.42
C ALA A 503 -10.83 6.07 -31.59
N ALA A 504 -10.17 5.04 -31.02
CA ALA A 504 -10.83 4.06 -30.16
C ALA A 504 -11.42 4.70 -28.90
N LEU A 505 -10.71 5.65 -28.28
CA LEU A 505 -11.20 6.39 -27.11
C LEU A 505 -12.35 7.33 -27.46
N ALA A 506 -12.28 8.03 -28.60
CA ALA A 506 -13.34 8.93 -29.05
C ALA A 506 -14.66 8.20 -29.30
N GLN A 507 -14.60 6.96 -29.79
CA GLN A 507 -15.79 6.12 -30.03
C GLN A 507 -16.40 5.57 -28.73
N ARG A 508 -15.64 5.52 -27.64
CA ARG A 508 -16.06 4.92 -26.38
C ARG A 508 -16.58 5.99 -25.42
N ARG A 509 -17.83 5.86 -24.97
CA ARG A 509 -18.35 6.69 -23.88
C ARG A 509 -17.58 6.34 -22.60
N LEU A 510 -16.86 7.31 -22.04
CA LEU A 510 -16.21 7.18 -20.73
C LEU A 510 -17.27 6.81 -19.68
N ARG A 511 -17.24 5.55 -19.22
CA ARG A 511 -18.11 5.04 -18.14
C ARG A 511 -17.36 5.19 -16.82
N TRP A 512 -17.66 6.28 -16.11
CA TRP A 512 -17.11 6.61 -14.79
C TRP A 512 -17.65 5.70 -13.68
#